data_AF-A0A0K0F4W5-F1
#
_entry.id   AF-A0A0K0F4W5-F1
#
_cell.length_a   1.000
_cell.length_b   1.000
_cell.length_c   1.000
_cell.angle_alpha   90.00
_cell.angle_beta   90.00
_cell.angle_gamma   90.00
#
_symmetry.space_group_name_H-M   'P 1'
#
loop_
_entity.id
_entity.type
_entity.pdbx_description
1 polymer ?
#
loop_
_entity_poly.entity_id
_entity_poly.type
_entity_poly.pdbx_seq_one_letter_code
_entity_poly.pdbx_strand_id
1 'polypeptide(L)'
;MLSSSLKSLAITSIRNGSLRPLTTATTTNQNDKELDKLFSNIKIEYRGHDPAVLQSYSTFLLNACHHLDIENTPVQRHPYVRWIACLNRSKFARKKYKIHYETRTHIRDISIKNVTGSTASTFLEYIQRNIPEGVAMRVDYTEICDFPKSVKEVMEKTTTVNNS
;
A
#
# COMPACT_ATOMS: atom_id res chain seq x y z
N MET A 1 -44.22 37.63 -25.16
CA MET A 1 -42.76 37.80 -25.25
C MET A 1 -42.16 37.42 -23.91
N LEU A 2 -41.66 36.19 -23.75
CA LEU A 2 -40.70 35.77 -22.71
C LEU A 2 -40.31 34.32 -23.04
N SER A 3 -39.12 34.17 -23.64
CA SER A 3 -38.56 32.91 -24.09
C SER A 3 -37.98 32.12 -22.91
N SER A 4 -38.31 30.84 -22.82
CA SER A 4 -37.70 29.89 -21.89
C SER A 4 -36.39 29.37 -22.49
N SER A 5 -35.26 29.82 -21.93
CA SER A 5 -33.94 29.24 -22.21
C SER A 5 -33.63 28.17 -21.16
N LEU A 6 -33.83 26.90 -21.51
CA LEU A 6 -33.31 25.77 -20.75
C LEU A 6 -31.83 25.58 -21.13
N LYS A 7 -30.93 25.97 -20.23
CA LYS A 7 -29.51 25.63 -20.35
C LYS A 7 -29.32 24.21 -19.82
N SER A 8 -28.98 23.28 -20.70
CA SER A 8 -28.55 21.93 -20.29
C SER A 8 -27.25 22.03 -19.51
N LEU A 9 -27.23 21.59 -18.25
CA LEU A 9 -25.98 21.33 -17.55
C LEU A 9 -25.32 20.10 -18.18
N ALA A 10 -24.16 20.31 -18.81
CA ALA A 10 -23.28 19.22 -19.18
C ALA A 10 -22.71 18.60 -17.91
N ILE A 11 -23.00 17.33 -17.68
CA ILE A 11 -22.37 16.51 -16.65
C ILE A 11 -20.98 16.18 -17.16
N THR A 12 -19.97 16.92 -16.71
CA THR A 12 -18.57 16.58 -17.01
C THR A 12 -18.20 15.33 -16.21
N SER A 13 -18.21 14.18 -16.86
CA SER A 13 -17.65 12.94 -16.34
C SER A 13 -16.14 13.11 -16.17
N ILE A 14 -15.68 13.37 -14.95
CA ILE A 14 -14.27 13.23 -14.59
C ILE A 14 -14.02 11.75 -14.32
N ARG A 15 -13.57 11.03 -15.36
CA ARG A 15 -13.03 9.68 -15.20
C ARG A 15 -11.76 9.50 -16.02
N ASN A 16 -10.73 10.27 -15.69
CA ASN A 16 -9.36 9.96 -16.10
C ASN A 16 -8.51 9.68 -14.86
N GLY A 17 -8.83 8.59 -14.16
CA GLY A 17 -7.82 7.88 -13.39
C GLY A 17 -6.98 7.10 -14.38
N SER A 18 -5.82 7.64 -14.77
CA SER A 18 -4.79 6.88 -15.47
C SER A 18 -4.30 5.80 -14.49
N LEU A 19 -4.83 4.58 -14.59
CA LEU A 19 -4.09 3.40 -14.17
C LEU A 19 -2.89 3.34 -15.12
N ARG A 20 -1.71 3.75 -14.65
CA ARG A 20 -0.47 3.55 -15.41
C ARG A 20 -0.28 2.04 -15.55
N PRO A 21 -0.32 1.47 -16.76
CA PRO A 21 0.25 0.15 -16.97
C PRO A 21 1.76 0.32 -16.86
N LEU A 22 2.40 -0.33 -15.90
CA LEU A 22 3.86 -0.39 -15.81
C LEU A 22 4.39 -1.36 -16.87
N THR A 23 4.20 -1.04 -18.15
CA THR A 23 4.84 -1.71 -19.29
C THR A 23 4.93 -0.73 -20.46
N THR A 24 5.74 0.31 -20.34
CA THR A 24 6.31 0.93 -21.54
C THR A 24 7.57 0.16 -21.91
N ALA A 25 7.44 -0.71 -22.90
CA ALA A 25 8.58 -1.14 -23.70
C ALA A 25 9.06 0.08 -24.50
N THR A 26 9.89 0.91 -23.87
CA THR A 26 10.64 1.97 -24.54
C THR A 26 11.83 1.34 -25.23
N THR A 27 11.83 1.36 -26.56
CA THR A 27 13.01 1.16 -27.41
C THR A 27 14.14 2.05 -26.87
N THR A 28 15.06 1.46 -26.11
CA THR A 28 16.16 2.19 -25.46
C THR A 28 17.45 1.92 -26.22
N ASN A 29 18.13 3.00 -26.58
CA ASN A 29 19.56 2.97 -26.93
C ASN A 29 20.29 2.13 -25.87
N GLN A 30 21.16 1.22 -26.29
CA GLN A 30 21.69 0.11 -25.47
C GLN A 30 22.54 0.53 -24.24
N ASN A 31 22.69 1.83 -23.95
CA ASN A 31 23.60 2.36 -22.94
C ASN A 31 22.94 2.89 -21.66
N ASP A 32 21.60 3.10 -21.62
CA ASP A 32 20.90 3.59 -20.43
C ASP A 32 19.88 2.55 -19.92
N LYS A 33 20.36 1.42 -19.41
CA LYS A 33 19.51 0.54 -18.61
C LYS A 33 19.30 1.22 -17.25
N GLU A 34 18.11 1.73 -17.00
CA GLU A 34 17.71 2.18 -15.67
C GLU A 34 17.95 1.04 -14.67
N LEU A 35 18.78 1.29 -13.66
CA LEU A 35 19.09 0.30 -12.63
C LEU A 35 17.83 -0.02 -11.84
N ASP A 36 17.64 -1.29 -11.47
CA ASP A 36 16.49 -1.69 -10.67
C ASP A 36 16.55 -1.04 -9.29
N LYS A 37 15.38 -0.68 -8.75
CA LYS A 37 15.26 -0.15 -7.41
C LYS A 37 15.54 -1.24 -6.40
N LEU A 38 16.14 -0.88 -5.28
CA LEU A 38 16.41 -1.80 -4.19
C LEU A 38 15.58 -1.39 -2.98
N PHE A 39 14.95 -2.36 -2.33
CA PHE A 39 14.17 -2.16 -1.12
C PHE A 39 14.82 -2.94 0.02
N SER A 40 15.23 -2.23 1.08
CA SER A 40 15.74 -2.87 2.29
C SER A 40 14.64 -3.63 3.01
N ASN A 41 13.45 -3.02 3.07
CA ASN A 41 12.28 -3.59 3.72
C ASN A 41 11.00 -3.13 3.04
N ILE A 42 10.10 -4.07 2.77
CA ILE A 42 8.72 -3.80 2.36
C ILE A 42 7.80 -4.33 3.45
N LYS A 43 7.11 -3.41 4.13
CA LYS A 43 6.16 -3.74 5.19
C LYS A 43 4.76 -3.83 4.61
N ILE A 44 4.14 -4.99 4.77
CA ILE A 44 2.79 -5.29 4.31
C ILE A 44 1.90 -5.41 5.53
N GLU A 45 1.02 -4.43 5.73
CA GLU A 45 0.02 -4.44 6.78
C GLU A 45 -1.34 -4.74 6.17
N TYR A 46 -2.06 -5.72 6.71
CA TYR A 46 -3.38 -6.10 6.24
C TYR A 46 -4.37 -6.13 7.40
N ARG A 47 -5.57 -5.62 7.12
CA ARG A 47 -6.61 -5.31 8.09
C ARG A 47 -7.92 -5.94 7.66
N GLY A 48 -8.67 -6.51 8.58
CA GLY A 48 -9.97 -7.10 8.28
C GLY A 48 -10.84 -7.27 9.51
N HIS A 49 -12.12 -7.57 9.28
CA HIS A 49 -13.07 -7.78 10.36
C HIS A 49 -13.07 -9.22 10.90
N ASP A 50 -12.79 -10.21 10.04
CA ASP A 50 -12.73 -11.62 10.43
C ASP A 50 -11.28 -12.06 10.73
N PRO A 51 -10.95 -12.44 11.98
CA PRO A 51 -9.61 -12.91 12.33
C PRO A 51 -9.24 -14.26 11.68
N ALA A 52 -10.20 -15.10 11.32
CA ALA A 52 -9.95 -16.40 10.68
C ALA A 52 -9.48 -16.22 9.23
N VAL A 53 -10.12 -15.31 8.48
CA VAL A 53 -9.69 -14.92 7.12
C VAL A 53 -8.29 -14.31 7.15
N LEU A 54 -7.98 -13.45 8.14
CA LEU A 54 -6.63 -12.92 8.28
C LEU A 54 -5.61 -14.02 8.60
N GLN A 55 -6.01 -15.09 9.30
CA GLN A 55 -5.14 -16.23 9.59
C GLN A 55 -4.83 -17.06 8.35
N SER A 56 -5.84 -17.40 7.54
CA SER A 56 -5.61 -18.12 6.29
C SER A 56 -4.73 -17.31 5.34
N TYR A 57 -4.97 -15.99 5.27
CA TYR A 57 -4.14 -15.10 4.46
C TYR A 57 -2.70 -14.98 4.98
N SER A 58 -2.48 -14.97 6.30
CA SER A 58 -1.13 -15.06 6.88
C SER A 58 -0.39 -16.31 6.40
N THR A 59 -1.06 -17.47 6.42
CA THR A 59 -0.46 -18.73 5.96
C THR A 59 -0.16 -18.70 4.46
N PHE A 60 -1.06 -18.14 3.64
CA PHE A 60 -0.84 -17.92 2.22
C PHE A 60 0.41 -17.06 1.95
N LEU A 61 0.55 -15.94 2.66
CA LEU A 61 1.72 -15.04 2.52
C LEU A 61 3.02 -15.74 2.89
N LEU A 62 3.04 -16.47 4.01
CA LEU A 62 4.22 -17.23 4.44
C LEU A 62 4.61 -18.30 3.39
N ASN A 63 3.63 -18.99 2.83
CA ASN A 63 3.86 -19.98 1.78
C ASN A 63 4.39 -19.31 0.51
N ALA A 64 3.82 -18.18 0.09
CA ALA A 64 4.31 -17.45 -1.09
C ALA A 64 5.78 -17.02 -0.93
N CYS A 65 6.15 -16.49 0.23
CA CYS A 65 7.54 -16.15 0.53
C CYS A 65 8.45 -17.38 0.51
N HIS A 66 8.02 -18.51 1.09
CA HIS A 66 8.79 -19.75 1.11
C HIS A 66 9.05 -20.32 -0.30
N HIS A 67 8.06 -20.28 -1.21
CA HIS A 67 8.24 -20.82 -2.56
C HIS A 67 9.04 -19.91 -3.48
N LEU A 68 9.12 -18.62 -3.17
CA LEU A 68 9.89 -17.63 -3.93
C LEU A 68 11.28 -17.38 -3.31
N ASP A 69 11.63 -18.10 -2.25
CA ASP A 69 12.87 -17.95 -1.47
C ASP A 69 13.13 -16.49 -1.04
N ILE A 70 12.07 -15.80 -0.60
CA ILE A 70 12.13 -14.41 -0.15
C ILE A 70 12.26 -14.36 1.37
N GLU A 71 13.28 -13.66 1.88
CA GLU A 71 13.46 -13.44 3.31
C GLU A 71 12.30 -12.63 3.91
N ASN A 72 11.61 -13.23 4.89
CA ASN A 72 10.47 -12.61 5.55
C ASN A 72 10.61 -12.58 7.08
N THR A 73 9.85 -11.68 7.69
CA THR A 73 9.71 -11.55 9.15
C THR A 73 8.51 -12.38 9.60
N PRO A 74 8.50 -12.96 10.81
CA PRO A 74 7.30 -13.60 11.35
C PRO A 74 6.14 -12.60 11.41
N VAL A 75 4.93 -13.11 11.13
CA VAL A 75 3.69 -12.32 11.15
C VAL A 75 3.47 -11.76 12.55
N GLN A 76 3.39 -10.42 12.68
CA GLN A 76 3.01 -9.81 13.96
C GLN A 76 1.50 -9.57 13.99
N ARG A 77 0.91 -9.81 15.16
CA ARG A 77 -0.49 -9.54 15.43
C ARG A 77 -0.59 -8.30 16.30
N HIS A 78 -1.23 -7.27 15.78
CA HIS A 78 -1.46 -6.04 16.52
C HIS A 78 -2.77 -6.13 17.30
N PRO A 79 -2.92 -5.32 18.38
CA PRO A 79 -4.20 -5.13 19.03
C PRO A 79 -5.26 -4.67 18.02
N TYR A 80 -6.46 -5.26 18.11
CA TYR A 80 -7.55 -4.86 17.23
C TYR A 80 -8.11 -3.50 17.63
N VAL A 81 -8.56 -2.75 16.64
CA VAL A 81 -9.22 -1.47 16.86
C VAL A 81 -10.72 -1.71 17.00
N ARG A 82 -11.28 -1.29 18.14
CA ARG A 82 -12.72 -1.34 18.41
C ARG A 82 -13.34 0.03 18.15
N TRP A 83 -14.27 0.11 17.22
CA TRP A 83 -15.09 1.28 16.97
C TRP A 83 -16.53 1.05 17.45
N ILE A 84 -17.06 1.96 18.27
CA ILE A 84 -18.43 1.87 18.79
C ILE A 84 -19.25 3.05 18.28
N ALA A 85 -20.31 2.77 17.54
CA ALA A 85 -21.28 3.77 17.08
C ALA A 85 -22.58 3.65 17.88
N CYS A 86 -23.02 4.73 18.50
CA CYS A 86 -24.24 4.76 19.33
C CYS A 86 -25.37 5.46 18.57
N LEU A 87 -26.46 4.74 18.29
CA LEU A 87 -27.66 5.29 17.64
C LEU A 87 -28.84 5.30 18.63
N ASN A 88 -29.76 6.25 18.49
CA ASN A 88 -31.05 6.15 19.18
C ASN A 88 -31.83 4.94 18.67
N ARG A 89 -32.44 4.17 19.58
CA ARG A 89 -33.27 3.01 19.21
C ARG A 89 -34.58 3.41 18.54
N SER A 90 -35.13 4.56 18.92
CA SER A 90 -36.42 5.08 18.44
C SER A 90 -36.23 6.11 17.33
N LYS A 91 -37.20 6.18 16.42
CA LYS A 91 -37.26 7.19 15.36
C LYS A 91 -37.39 8.62 15.91
N PHE A 92 -38.09 8.82 17.03
CA PHE A 92 -38.34 10.17 17.59
C PHE A 92 -38.04 10.26 19.10
N ALA A 93 -37.35 11.35 19.46
CA ALA A 93 -37.20 11.96 20.80
C ALA A 93 -37.04 11.05 22.03
N ARG A 94 -36.32 9.93 21.93
CA ARG A 94 -35.98 9.07 23.09
C ARG A 94 -34.47 8.96 23.28
N LYS A 95 -33.90 9.82 24.14
CA LYS A 95 -32.45 9.91 24.41
C LYS A 95 -31.90 8.76 25.28
N LYS A 96 -32.72 8.20 26.19
CA LYS A 96 -32.29 7.16 27.15
C LYS A 96 -32.02 5.80 26.50
N TYR A 97 -32.75 5.46 25.43
CA TYR A 97 -32.67 4.14 24.80
C TYR A 97 -31.81 4.20 23.53
N LYS A 98 -30.58 3.72 23.63
CA LYS A 98 -29.61 3.66 22.53
C LYS A 98 -29.25 2.23 22.15
N ILE A 99 -28.86 2.04 20.90
CA ILE A 99 -28.25 0.82 20.37
C ILE A 99 -26.77 1.11 20.17
N HIS A 100 -25.92 0.18 20.58
CA HIS A 100 -24.48 0.23 20.37
C HIS A 100 -24.10 -0.75 19.27
N TYR A 101 -23.65 -0.23 18.15
CA TYR A 101 -23.03 -1.02 17.08
C TYR A 101 -21.53 -1.06 17.31
N GLU A 102 -20.93 -2.23 17.12
CA GLU A 102 -19.48 -2.43 17.26
C GLU A 102 -18.90 -2.87 15.91
N THR A 103 -17.77 -2.27 15.54
CA THR A 103 -16.92 -2.73 14.44
C THR A 103 -15.55 -3.04 14.99
N ARG A 104 -15.07 -4.27 14.76
CA ARG A 104 -13.74 -4.73 15.16
C ARG A 104 -12.85 -4.81 13.93
N THR A 105 -11.69 -4.19 13.97
CA THR A 105 -10.71 -4.27 12.89
C THR A 105 -9.44 -4.91 13.45
N HIS A 106 -9.20 -6.15 13.03
CA HIS A 106 -7.98 -6.88 13.34
C HIS A 106 -6.88 -6.47 12.37
N ILE A 107 -5.66 -6.31 12.88
CA ILE A 107 -4.51 -5.81 12.13
C ILE A 107 -3.37 -6.80 12.28
N ARG A 108 -2.73 -7.13 11.16
CA ARG A 108 -1.53 -7.96 11.12
C ARG A 108 -0.55 -7.36 10.13
N ASP A 109 0.73 -7.61 10.34
CA ASP A 109 1.76 -7.23 9.39
C ASP A 109 2.78 -8.34 9.18
N ILE A 110 3.40 -8.27 8.00
CA ILE A 110 4.55 -9.07 7.61
C ILE A 110 5.51 -8.16 6.86
N SER A 111 6.81 -8.38 7.02
CA SER A 111 7.85 -7.61 6.36
C SER A 111 8.74 -8.52 5.54
N ILE A 112 9.07 -8.07 4.34
CA ILE A 112 10.00 -8.73 3.42
C ILE A 112 11.26 -7.91 3.33
N LYS A 113 12.41 -8.58 3.36
CA LYS A 113 13.73 -7.93 3.42
C LYS A 113 14.49 -8.11 2.11
N ASN A 114 15.32 -7.13 1.80
CA ASN A 114 16.36 -7.20 0.77
C ASN A 114 15.83 -7.65 -0.61
N VAL A 115 14.84 -6.95 -1.15
CA VAL A 115 14.25 -7.29 -2.46
C VAL A 115 14.51 -6.23 -3.52
N THR A 116 14.61 -6.68 -4.77
CA THR A 116 14.68 -5.79 -5.94
C THR A 116 13.30 -5.28 -6.32
N GLY A 117 13.21 -4.21 -7.12
CA GLY A 117 11.96 -3.59 -7.49
C GLY A 117 11.13 -4.43 -8.45
N SER A 118 11.78 -5.09 -9.40
CA SER A 118 11.14 -6.09 -10.26
C SER A 118 10.52 -7.23 -9.44
N THR A 119 11.29 -7.82 -8.51
CA THR A 119 10.83 -8.91 -7.64
C THR A 119 9.67 -8.46 -6.75
N ALA A 120 9.79 -7.29 -6.12
CA ALA A 120 8.75 -6.70 -5.29
C ALA A 120 7.47 -6.45 -6.09
N SER A 121 7.57 -5.94 -7.32
CA SER A 121 6.42 -5.70 -8.20
C SER A 121 5.67 -7.00 -8.49
N THR A 122 6.37 -8.05 -8.95
CA THR A 122 5.75 -9.35 -9.26
C THR A 122 5.14 -10.00 -8.01
N PHE A 123 5.83 -9.92 -6.88
CA PHE A 123 5.34 -10.45 -5.62
C PHE A 123 4.06 -9.75 -5.13
N LEU A 124 4.07 -8.41 -5.15
CA LEU A 124 2.91 -7.61 -4.75
C LEU A 124 1.74 -7.81 -5.72
N GLU A 125 1.98 -7.96 -7.01
CA GLU A 125 0.96 -8.27 -7.99
C GLU A 125 0.27 -9.61 -7.69
N TYR A 126 1.04 -10.66 -7.38
CA TYR A 126 0.49 -11.95 -7.00
C TYR A 126 -0.39 -11.86 -5.75
N ILE A 127 0.09 -11.15 -4.73
CA ILE A 127 -0.62 -11.01 -3.46
C ILE A 127 -1.87 -10.16 -3.60
N GLN A 128 -1.76 -9.01 -4.26
CA GLN A 128 -2.87 -8.07 -4.44
C GLN A 128 -4.04 -8.69 -5.19
N ARG A 129 -3.76 -9.56 -6.18
CA ARG A 129 -4.79 -10.33 -6.89
C ARG A 129 -5.54 -11.32 -6.01
N ASN A 130 -4.89 -11.81 -4.96
CA ASN A 130 -5.42 -12.84 -4.06
C ASN A 130 -5.87 -12.27 -2.71
N ILE A 131 -6.06 -10.95 -2.59
CA ILE A 131 -6.61 -10.35 -1.37
C ILE A 131 -8.06 -10.81 -1.19
N PRO A 132 -8.42 -11.41 -0.04
CA PRO A 132 -9.79 -11.84 0.23
C PRO A 132 -10.72 -10.65 0.48
N GLU A 133 -12.02 -10.89 0.31
CA GLU A 133 -13.05 -9.88 0.53
C GLU A 133 -13.03 -9.34 1.95
N GLY A 134 -13.28 -8.03 2.10
CA GLY A 134 -13.30 -7.38 3.41
C GLY A 134 -11.92 -7.25 4.07
N VAL A 135 -10.83 -7.53 3.35
CA VAL A 135 -9.46 -7.25 3.79
C VAL A 135 -8.89 -6.07 3.01
N ALA A 136 -8.37 -5.10 3.75
CA ALA A 136 -7.64 -3.97 3.21
C ALA A 136 -6.13 -4.16 3.43
N MET A 137 -5.31 -3.69 2.50
CA MET A 137 -3.85 -3.83 2.57
C MET A 137 -3.16 -2.47 2.42
N ARG A 138 -2.17 -2.19 3.27
CA ARG A 138 -1.25 -1.07 3.18
C ARG A 138 0.16 -1.62 2.96
N VAL A 139 0.88 -1.05 2.01
CA VAL A 139 2.25 -1.43 1.67
C VAL A 139 3.14 -0.22 1.87
N ASP A 140 4.11 -0.33 2.80
CA ASP A 140 5.06 0.71 3.12
C ASP A 140 6.45 0.29 2.58
N TYR A 141 7.06 1.14 1.74
CA TYR A 141 8.33 0.84 1.06
C TYR A 141 9.50 1.55 1.74
N THR A 142 10.59 0.81 1.98
CA THR A 142 11.87 1.37 2.43
C THR A 142 12.90 1.21 1.32
N GLU A 143 13.04 2.23 0.48
CA GLU A 143 13.98 2.24 -0.66
C GLU A 143 15.42 2.44 -0.17
N ILE A 144 16.35 1.72 -0.79
CA ILE A 144 17.79 1.97 -0.65
C ILE A 144 18.17 2.95 -1.76
N CYS A 145 18.53 4.16 -1.34
CA CYS A 145 18.92 5.24 -2.24
C CYS A 145 20.35 5.65 -1.98
N ASP A 146 21.04 6.00 -3.06
CA ASP A 146 22.32 6.66 -3.00
C ASP A 146 22.21 8.06 -2.38
N PHE A 147 23.31 8.54 -1.83
CA PHE A 147 23.40 9.94 -1.41
C PHE A 147 23.13 10.88 -2.59
N PRO A 148 22.44 12.02 -2.35
CA PRO A 148 22.22 13.02 -3.38
C PRO A 148 23.56 13.58 -3.87
N LYS A 149 23.61 13.96 -5.16
CA LYS A 149 24.84 14.41 -5.84
C LYS A 149 25.59 15.49 -5.05
N SER A 150 24.86 16.47 -4.52
CA SER A 150 25.44 17.56 -3.72
C SER A 150 26.21 17.08 -2.49
N VAL A 151 25.74 16.03 -1.83
CA VAL A 151 26.43 15.46 -0.66
C VAL A 151 27.64 14.65 -1.10
N LYS A 152 27.54 13.88 -2.19
CA LYS A 152 28.66 13.11 -2.76
C LYS A 152 29.84 14.02 -3.13
N GLU A 153 29.57 15.12 -3.84
CA GLU A 153 30.60 16.09 -4.24
C GLU A 153 31.32 16.74 -3.03
N VAL A 154 30.60 17.00 -1.94
CA VAL A 154 31.19 17.54 -0.71
C VAL A 154 32.10 16.49 -0.06
N MET A 155 31.64 15.24 0.05
CA MET A 155 32.43 14.15 0.63
C MET A 155 33.71 13.88 -0.15
N GLU A 156 33.66 13.92 -1.49
CA GLU A 156 34.82 13.75 -2.36
C GLU A 156 35.87 14.84 -2.13
N LYS A 157 35.45 16.11 -2.05
CA LYS A 157 36.36 17.24 -1.77
C LYS A 157 37.03 17.14 -0.42
N THR A 158 36.30 16.82 0.65
CA THR A 158 36.88 16.67 2.00
C THR A 158 37.89 15.53 2.06
N THR A 159 37.66 14.44 1.32
CA THR A 159 38.57 13.30 1.28
C THR A 159 39.89 13.65 0.59
N THR A 160 39.86 14.47 -0.47
CA THR A 160 41.09 14.92 -1.16
C THR A 160 41.96 15.83 -0.30
N VAL A 161 41.37 16.64 0.58
CA VAL A 161 42.11 17.58 1.46
C VAL A 161 42.84 16.85 2.60
N ASN A 162 42.33 15.72 3.08
CA ASN A 162 42.94 14.98 4.19
C ASN A 162 44.09 14.05 3.75
N ASN A 163 44.20 13.76 2.44
CA ASN A 163 45.24 12.90 1.86
C ASN A 163 46.40 13.69 1.23
N SER A 164 46.38 15.01 1.35
CA SER A 164 47.42 15.97 0.92
C SER A 164 48.04 16.67 2.12
#